data_AF-A0A2H5Q9D9-F1
#
_entry.id   AF-A0A2H5Q9D9-F1
#
_cell.length_a   1.000
_cell.length_b   1.000
_cell.length_c   1.000
_cell.angle_alpha   90.00
_cell.angle_beta   90.00
_cell.angle_gamma   90.00
#
_symmetry.space_group_name_H-M   'P 1'
#
loop_
_entity.id
_entity.type
_entity.pdbx_description
1 polymer ?
#
loop_
_entity_poly.entity_id
_entity_poly.type
_entity_poly.pdbx_seq_one_letter_code
_entity_poly.pdbx_strand_id
1 'polypeptide(L)'
;MGLIGHRFQPPDFSLIKSSTIFTKKSSLCHGHHPEPAASTSQALYKKPIILSHLLSLALTATFNSPLPCLAVPSVNSQFPLLSPTTPFSQSKNLQLGLQEDGKIRPCPSTNPGCVSTNPKSSSFAFPLRIPENSTENAIQLGFLLLQKLQEAILKTQKNVKIGVVEDTPFGQYLQAEVDGGFGRDVLEFLVKGDVVAYRSVAKKVTYVYPFTTALGDSKGQEERMKQIIAELGWYAPSFDSME
;
A
#
# COMPACT_ATOMS: atom_id res chain seq x y z
N MET A 1 65.32 -14.69 29.14
CA MET A 1 64.52 -15.77 29.76
C MET A 1 63.22 -15.14 30.25
N GLY A 2 62.01 -15.68 30.10
CA GLY A 2 61.54 -16.88 29.42
C GLY A 2 60.02 -17.00 29.65
N LEU A 3 59.28 -17.34 28.58
CA LEU A 3 58.08 -18.19 28.50
C LEU A 3 57.27 -18.42 29.81
N ILE A 4 55.94 -18.23 29.84
CA ILE A 4 54.95 -19.07 29.12
C ILE A 4 53.66 -18.27 28.84
N GLY A 5 53.13 -18.36 27.63
CA GLY A 5 51.75 -17.95 27.30
C GLY A 5 50.86 -19.17 27.10
N HIS A 6 49.73 -19.25 27.81
CA HIS A 6 48.82 -20.38 27.68
C HIS A 6 47.92 -20.24 26.44
N ARG A 7 48.13 -21.14 25.49
CA ARG A 7 47.36 -21.29 24.25
C ARG A 7 46.03 -21.99 24.54
N PHE A 8 44.94 -21.23 24.63
CA PHE A 8 43.60 -21.82 24.59
C PHE A 8 43.27 -22.25 23.16
N GLN A 9 42.84 -23.50 23.02
CA GLN A 9 42.44 -24.11 21.76
C GLN A 9 40.96 -24.54 21.90
N PRO A 10 40.05 -24.09 21.02
CA PRO A 10 38.65 -24.49 21.10
C PRO A 10 38.48 -25.96 20.65
N PRO A 11 37.50 -26.69 21.21
CA PRO A 11 37.21 -28.05 20.79
C PRO A 11 36.53 -28.08 19.41
N ASP A 12 36.96 -29.05 18.60
CA ASP A 12 36.34 -29.39 17.32
C ASP A 12 35.15 -30.33 17.57
N PHE A 13 33.97 -30.00 17.03
CA PHE A 13 32.77 -30.83 17.08
C PHE A 13 32.21 -31.01 15.68
N SER A 14 32.80 -31.95 14.95
CA SER A 14 32.20 -32.56 13.77
C SER A 14 31.35 -33.78 14.16
N LEU A 15 30.42 -34.15 13.26
CA LEU A 15 29.63 -35.40 13.26
C LEU A 15 28.57 -35.61 14.38
N ILE A 16 27.27 -35.59 14.00
CA ILE A 16 26.47 -36.83 13.82
C ILE A 16 25.04 -36.58 13.25
N LYS A 17 24.75 -37.32 12.18
CA LYS A 17 23.47 -37.86 11.63
C LYS A 17 22.25 -36.99 11.28
N SER A 18 21.88 -37.15 10.01
CA SER A 18 20.56 -36.99 9.41
C SER A 18 19.49 -37.98 9.89
N SER A 19 18.24 -37.53 9.87
CA SER A 19 17.00 -38.31 9.68
C SER A 19 15.82 -37.34 9.53
N THR A 20 14.68 -37.61 8.88
CA THR A 20 14.35 -38.53 7.77
C THR A 20 13.13 -37.91 7.06
N ILE A 21 13.05 -38.02 5.74
CA ILE A 21 11.92 -37.52 4.94
C ILE A 21 10.63 -38.29 5.30
N PHE A 22 9.54 -37.59 5.60
CA PHE A 22 8.20 -38.17 5.62
C PHE A 22 7.29 -37.47 4.61
N THR A 23 7.29 -37.98 3.38
CA THR A 23 6.25 -37.72 2.39
C THR A 23 4.99 -38.52 2.75
N LYS A 24 3.81 -37.88 2.70
CA LYS A 24 2.53 -38.59 2.70
C LYS A 24 1.67 -38.05 1.56
N LYS A 25 1.23 -38.94 0.67
CA LYS A 25 0.45 -38.63 -0.55
C LYS A 25 -0.87 -39.42 -0.55
N SER A 26 -1.88 -38.80 -1.16
CA SER A 26 -3.07 -39.39 -1.81
C SER A 26 -4.06 -40.30 -1.04
N SER A 27 -5.30 -39.82 -0.95
CA SER A 27 -6.53 -40.39 -1.56
C SER A 27 -7.44 -39.18 -1.84
N LEU A 28 -8.07 -38.93 -3.00
CA LEU A 28 -8.64 -39.73 -4.09
C LEU A 28 -9.85 -40.60 -3.69
N CYS A 29 -11.04 -40.00 -3.76
CA CYS A 29 -12.32 -40.66 -3.98
C CYS A 29 -13.04 -39.96 -5.15
N HIS A 30 -13.90 -40.70 -5.87
CA HIS A 30 -14.36 -40.37 -7.23
C HIS A 30 -15.90 -40.40 -7.31
N GLY A 31 -16.47 -39.69 -8.29
CA GLY A 31 -17.84 -39.89 -8.77
C GLY A 31 -18.94 -39.05 -8.09
N HIS A 32 -20.06 -38.73 -8.75
CA HIS A 32 -20.42 -38.97 -10.16
C HIS A 32 -21.48 -37.97 -10.64
N HIS A 33 -21.28 -37.39 -11.82
CA HIS A 33 -22.35 -36.77 -12.63
C HIS A 33 -22.91 -37.85 -13.57
N PRO A 34 -24.22 -37.81 -13.89
CA PRO A 34 -24.65 -38.29 -15.21
C PRO A 34 -25.79 -37.49 -15.85
N GLU A 35 -25.50 -36.97 -17.05
CA GLU A 35 -26.39 -36.94 -18.23
C GLU A 35 -25.51 -37.46 -19.40
N PRO A 36 -26.03 -37.81 -20.61
CA PRO A 36 -27.41 -37.80 -21.07
C PRO A 36 -27.86 -39.14 -21.70
N ALA A 37 -29.14 -39.26 -22.08
CA ALA A 37 -29.59 -40.26 -23.05
C ALA A 37 -30.85 -39.80 -23.82
N ALA A 38 -30.78 -39.80 -25.15
CA ALA A 38 -31.92 -39.57 -26.03
C ALA A 38 -32.35 -40.87 -26.72
N SER A 39 -33.66 -41.06 -26.97
CA SER A 39 -34.17 -42.00 -27.98
C SER A 39 -35.64 -41.71 -28.35
N THR A 40 -36.01 -42.07 -29.58
CA THR A 40 -37.13 -41.50 -30.36
C THR A 40 -38.24 -42.53 -30.67
N SER A 41 -39.42 -42.03 -31.12
CA SER A 41 -40.50 -42.70 -31.94
C SER A 41 -41.61 -43.44 -31.15
N GLN A 42 -42.90 -43.55 -31.54
CA GLN A 42 -43.76 -43.01 -32.64
C GLN A 42 -45.15 -42.61 -32.02
N ALA A 43 -45.74 -41.43 -32.29
CA ALA A 43 -46.63 -41.02 -33.40
C ALA A 43 -48.05 -41.63 -33.48
N LEU A 44 -49.11 -40.79 -33.35
CA LEU A 44 -50.31 -40.84 -34.21
C LEU A 44 -51.10 -39.49 -34.28
N TYR A 45 -51.05 -38.87 -35.46
CA TYR A 45 -51.90 -37.85 -36.10
C TYR A 45 -53.08 -37.15 -35.37
N LYS A 46 -53.08 -35.80 -35.45
CA LYS A 46 -54.00 -35.00 -36.29
C LYS A 46 -53.48 -33.55 -36.50
N LYS A 47 -53.81 -32.96 -37.66
CA LYS A 47 -53.55 -31.57 -38.14
C LYS A 47 -54.87 -31.09 -38.81
N PRO A 48 -55.09 -29.80 -39.18
CA PRO A 48 -54.16 -28.66 -39.14
C PRO A 48 -54.73 -27.29 -38.64
N ILE A 49 -53.80 -26.35 -38.38
CA ILE A 49 -53.80 -24.90 -38.72
C ILE A 49 -55.08 -24.06 -38.46
N ILE A 50 -54.93 -23.00 -37.66
CA ILE A 50 -55.18 -21.59 -38.07
C ILE A 50 -54.30 -20.65 -37.21
N LEU A 51 -53.65 -19.68 -37.87
CA LEU A 51 -52.87 -18.60 -37.28
C LEU A 51 -53.77 -17.39 -37.02
N SER A 52 -53.66 -16.74 -35.86
CA SER A 52 -53.83 -15.28 -35.74
C SER A 52 -53.55 -14.75 -34.32
N HIS A 53 -52.99 -13.53 -34.24
CA HIS A 53 -52.85 -12.67 -33.05
C HIS A 53 -51.75 -13.00 -32.02
N LEU A 54 -50.49 -12.84 -32.45
CA LEU A 54 -49.46 -12.31 -31.54
C LEU A 54 -49.75 -10.82 -31.30
N LEU A 55 -50.20 -10.44 -30.09
CA LEU A 55 -50.18 -9.05 -29.67
C LEU A 55 -48.75 -8.66 -29.30
N SER A 56 -48.04 -8.05 -30.24
CA SER A 56 -46.74 -7.42 -29.98
C SER A 56 -46.92 -6.15 -29.15
N LEU A 57 -46.76 -6.27 -27.82
CA LEU A 57 -46.71 -5.11 -26.93
C LEU A 57 -45.32 -4.44 -27.02
N ALA A 58 -45.17 -3.50 -27.95
CA ALA A 58 -43.94 -2.74 -28.11
C ALA A 58 -43.78 -1.69 -26.99
N LEU A 59 -43.01 -2.02 -25.95
CA LEU A 59 -42.66 -1.07 -24.91
C LEU A 59 -41.52 -0.16 -25.39
N THR A 60 -41.84 1.02 -25.91
CA THR A 60 -40.85 2.02 -26.31
C THR A 60 -40.20 2.64 -25.08
N ALA A 61 -39.10 2.04 -24.60
CA ALA A 61 -38.24 2.67 -23.62
C ALA A 61 -37.52 3.87 -24.26
N THR A 62 -38.05 5.07 -24.05
CA THR A 62 -37.33 6.32 -24.37
C THR A 62 -36.12 6.43 -23.45
N PHE A 63 -34.96 6.02 -23.96
CA PHE A 63 -33.68 6.40 -23.36
C PHE A 63 -33.50 7.92 -23.53
N ASN A 64 -34.03 8.67 -22.57
CA ASN A 64 -33.57 10.03 -22.30
C ASN A 64 -32.16 9.93 -21.72
N SER A 65 -31.18 9.71 -22.59
CA SER A 65 -29.80 9.99 -22.23
C SER A 65 -29.72 11.48 -21.84
N PRO A 66 -29.20 11.82 -20.65
CA PRO A 66 -28.88 13.21 -20.39
C PRO A 66 -27.88 13.65 -21.45
N LEU A 67 -28.16 14.79 -22.09
CA LEU A 67 -27.25 15.43 -23.03
C LEU A 67 -25.86 15.50 -22.39
N PRO A 68 -24.77 15.22 -23.14
CA PRO A 68 -23.44 15.37 -22.58
C PRO A 68 -23.29 16.81 -22.10
N CYS A 69 -23.08 16.98 -20.79
CA CYS A 69 -22.92 18.29 -20.20
C CYS A 69 -21.63 18.90 -20.73
N LEU A 70 -21.74 19.71 -21.78
CA LEU A 70 -20.70 20.61 -22.22
C LEU A 70 -20.55 21.67 -21.14
N ALA A 71 -19.75 21.34 -20.12
CA ALA A 71 -19.31 22.28 -19.10
C ALA A 71 -18.50 23.38 -19.78
N VAL A 72 -19.17 24.48 -20.14
CA VAL A 72 -18.51 25.70 -20.58
C VAL A 72 -17.68 26.20 -19.39
N PRO A 73 -16.34 26.23 -19.47
CA PRO A 73 -15.54 26.76 -18.37
C PRO A 73 -15.85 28.26 -18.24
N SER A 74 -16.27 28.68 -17.06
CA SER A 74 -16.48 30.10 -16.76
C SER A 74 -15.14 30.83 -16.87
N VAL A 75 -14.94 31.57 -17.96
CA VAL A 75 -13.74 32.40 -18.18
C VAL A 75 -13.86 33.68 -17.37
N ASN A 76 -13.82 33.56 -16.05
CA ASN A 76 -13.55 34.68 -15.16
C ASN A 76 -12.77 34.23 -13.93
N SER A 77 -11.50 33.93 -14.14
CA SER A 77 -10.52 33.73 -13.08
C SER A 77 -9.12 34.02 -13.62
N GLN A 78 -8.50 35.07 -13.08
CA GLN A 78 -7.15 35.51 -13.41
C GLN A 78 -6.12 34.53 -12.80
N PHE A 79 -6.08 33.29 -13.28
CA PHE A 79 -5.07 32.32 -12.86
C PHE A 79 -3.71 32.66 -13.50
N PRO A 80 -2.59 32.49 -12.76
CA PRO A 80 -1.26 32.71 -13.32
C PRO A 80 -1.01 31.77 -14.50
N LEU A 81 -0.25 32.26 -15.48
CA LEU A 81 -0.07 31.69 -16.82
C LEU A 81 0.83 30.43 -16.80
N LEU A 82 0.34 29.38 -16.14
CA LEU A 82 0.95 28.05 -16.12
C LEU A 82 0.26 27.17 -17.15
N SER A 83 1.03 26.70 -18.14
CA SER A 83 0.56 25.73 -19.14
C SER A 83 -0.09 24.53 -18.46
N PRO A 84 -1.22 24.00 -18.97
CA PRO A 84 -1.90 22.86 -18.35
C PRO A 84 -0.97 21.65 -18.29
N THR A 85 -0.54 21.31 -17.07
CA THR A 85 0.36 20.18 -16.82
C THR A 85 -0.46 18.91 -16.64
N THR A 86 -0.09 17.85 -17.37
CA THR A 86 -0.72 16.54 -17.20
C THR A 86 -0.35 15.93 -15.85
N PRO A 87 -1.18 15.03 -15.26
CA PRO A 87 -0.84 14.33 -14.03
C PRO A 87 0.54 13.64 -14.09
N PHE A 88 0.89 13.04 -15.23
CA PHE A 88 2.21 12.46 -15.51
C PHE A 88 3.36 13.47 -15.45
N SER A 89 3.17 14.70 -15.91
CA SER A 89 4.19 15.74 -15.80
C SER A 89 4.33 16.24 -14.35
N GLN A 90 3.21 16.35 -13.63
CA GLN A 90 3.21 16.74 -12.21
C GLN A 90 3.87 15.67 -11.31
N SER A 91 3.60 14.39 -11.55
CA SER A 91 4.14 13.27 -10.74
C SER A 91 5.66 13.15 -10.79
N LYS A 92 6.34 13.79 -11.77
CA LYS A 92 7.80 13.82 -11.86
C LYS A 92 8.46 14.73 -10.82
N ASN A 93 7.72 15.71 -10.28
CA ASN A 93 8.22 16.62 -9.26
C ASN A 93 7.64 16.24 -7.89
N LEU A 94 8.13 15.13 -7.32
CA LEU A 94 7.74 14.70 -5.98
C LEU A 94 8.38 15.63 -4.93
N GLN A 95 7.57 16.44 -4.28
CA GLN A 95 8.00 17.29 -3.17
C GLN A 95 8.08 16.49 -1.86
N LEU A 96 9.30 16.42 -1.33
CA LEU A 96 9.68 15.73 -0.11
C LEU A 96 9.89 16.72 1.04
N GLY A 97 10.03 16.22 2.27
CA GLY A 97 10.26 17.03 3.47
C GLY A 97 8.99 17.59 4.11
N LEU A 98 9.21 18.49 5.07
CA LEU A 98 8.15 19.15 5.84
C LEU A 98 7.50 20.32 5.07
N GLN A 99 6.32 20.71 5.54
CA GLN A 99 5.63 21.95 5.20
C GLN A 99 6.16 23.10 6.07
N GLU A 100 5.83 24.35 5.70
CA GLU A 100 6.23 25.55 6.45
C GLU A 100 5.71 25.58 7.89
N ASP A 101 4.60 24.89 8.16
CA ASP A 101 4.01 24.72 9.50
C ASP A 101 4.60 23.55 10.30
N GLY A 102 5.69 22.95 9.81
CA GLY A 102 6.40 21.85 10.47
C GLY A 102 5.76 20.48 10.35
N LYS A 103 4.67 20.31 9.58
CA LYS A 103 4.04 19.00 9.37
C LYS A 103 4.65 18.26 8.18
N ILE A 104 4.61 16.93 8.18
CA ILE A 104 4.86 16.13 6.97
C ILE A 104 3.90 16.57 5.86
N ARG A 105 4.39 16.65 4.61
CA ARG A 105 3.56 16.93 3.44
C ARG A 105 2.55 15.81 3.21
N PRO A 106 1.28 16.10 2.87
CA PRO A 106 0.32 15.05 2.52
C PRO A 106 0.73 14.32 1.24
N CYS A 107 0.09 13.19 0.96
CA CYS A 107 0.17 12.56 -0.35
C CYS A 107 -0.38 13.47 -1.46
N PRO A 108 0.34 13.66 -2.58
CA PRO A 108 -0.17 14.39 -3.72
C PRO A 108 -1.23 13.56 -4.45
N SER A 109 -2.29 14.20 -4.93
CA SER A 109 -3.39 13.55 -5.67
C SER A 109 -2.95 12.86 -6.97
N THR A 110 -1.76 13.20 -7.49
CA THR A 110 -1.14 12.57 -8.67
C THR A 110 -0.34 11.31 -8.37
N ASN A 111 -0.26 10.86 -7.11
CA ASN A 111 0.46 9.64 -6.74
C ASN A 111 -0.44 8.68 -5.94
N PRO A 112 -1.06 7.67 -6.60
CA PRO A 112 -1.89 6.68 -5.90
C PRO A 112 -1.05 5.69 -5.07
N GLY A 113 0.26 5.59 -5.32
CA GLY A 113 1.19 4.79 -4.53
C GLY A 113 1.70 5.55 -3.30
N CYS A 114 0.81 6.18 -2.53
CA CYS A 114 1.18 7.03 -1.40
C CYS A 114 0.23 6.85 -0.21
N VAL A 115 0.80 6.80 1.00
CA VAL A 115 0.09 6.84 2.28
C VAL A 115 0.74 7.90 3.16
N SER A 116 -0.05 8.80 3.74
CA SER A 116 0.44 9.78 4.72
C SER A 116 -0.50 9.89 5.91
N THR A 117 0.02 10.33 7.05
CA THR A 117 -0.77 10.50 8.28
C THR A 117 -1.37 11.89 8.42
N ASN A 118 -2.60 11.98 8.97
CA ASN A 118 -3.18 13.25 9.40
C ASN A 118 -4.21 13.01 10.52
N PRO A 119 -4.01 13.53 11.75
CA PRO A 119 -4.94 13.31 12.85
C PRO A 119 -6.30 14.03 12.69
N LYS A 120 -6.48 14.88 11.67
CA LYS A 120 -7.69 15.69 11.45
C LYS A 120 -8.53 15.27 10.24
N SER A 121 -8.20 14.19 9.54
CA SER A 121 -8.96 13.74 8.37
C SER A 121 -8.91 12.22 8.21
N SER A 122 -10.08 11.62 7.93
CA SER A 122 -10.27 10.19 7.69
C SER A 122 -9.73 9.69 6.35
N SER A 123 -9.32 10.59 5.44
CA SER A 123 -8.68 10.24 4.16
C SER A 123 -7.19 9.90 4.31
N PHE A 124 -6.68 9.86 5.54
CA PHE A 124 -5.27 9.65 5.87
C PHE A 124 -5.15 8.63 7.01
N ALA A 125 -3.97 8.04 7.14
CA ALA A 125 -3.68 7.18 8.27
C ALA A 125 -3.61 7.97 9.59
N PHE A 126 -3.86 7.31 10.72
CA PHE A 126 -3.60 7.91 12.02
C PHE A 126 -2.10 7.97 12.30
N PRO A 127 -1.60 9.07 12.93
CA PRO A 127 -0.25 9.09 13.50
C PRO A 127 -0.05 7.97 14.52
N LEU A 128 1.18 7.45 14.60
CA LEU A 128 1.55 6.40 15.54
C LEU A 128 1.69 6.98 16.95
N ARG A 129 1.35 6.17 17.96
CA ARG A 129 1.59 6.45 19.37
C ARG A 129 2.73 5.57 19.89
N ILE A 130 3.70 6.23 20.49
CA ILE A 130 4.85 5.62 21.14
C ILE A 130 4.44 5.19 22.57
N PRO A 131 4.66 3.92 22.96
CA PRO A 131 4.33 3.45 24.31
C PRO A 131 5.10 4.20 25.42
N GLU A 132 4.40 4.51 26.52
CA GLU A 132 4.93 5.28 27.67
C GLU A 132 6.09 4.58 28.39
N ASN A 133 6.21 3.25 28.29
CA ASN A 133 7.35 2.52 28.86
C ASN A 133 8.71 2.82 28.18
N SER A 134 8.75 3.74 27.21
CA SER A 134 9.96 4.21 26.54
C SER A 134 10.38 5.65 26.91
N THR A 135 9.71 6.29 27.88
CA THR A 135 9.69 7.77 27.96
C THR A 135 10.54 8.46 29.03
N GLU A 136 11.53 7.81 29.65
CA GLU A 136 12.43 8.54 30.56
C GLU A 136 13.40 9.47 29.77
N ASN A 137 13.09 10.78 29.80
CA ASN A 137 13.82 11.95 29.25
C ASN A 137 13.56 12.30 27.76
N ALA A 138 12.66 13.27 27.53
CA ALA A 138 12.15 13.73 26.23
C ALA A 138 13.18 14.04 25.12
N ILE A 139 14.34 14.62 25.45
CA ILE A 139 15.36 14.98 24.45
C ILE A 139 16.14 13.73 23.99
N GLN A 140 16.46 12.83 24.92
CA GLN A 140 17.14 11.57 24.61
C GLN A 140 16.19 10.55 23.97
N LEU A 141 14.90 10.62 24.36
CA LEU A 141 13.75 9.95 23.73
C LEU A 141 13.75 10.11 22.21
N GLY A 142 13.81 11.35 21.69
CA GLY A 142 13.75 11.61 20.24
C GLY A 142 14.82 10.83 19.49
N PHE A 143 16.09 10.96 19.90
CA PHE A 143 17.23 10.30 19.25
C PHE A 143 17.14 8.77 19.35
N LEU A 144 16.77 8.22 20.52
CA LEU A 144 16.61 6.78 20.71
C LEU A 144 15.44 6.20 19.92
N LEU A 145 14.33 6.94 19.78
CA LEU A 145 13.20 6.56 18.93
C LEU A 145 13.59 6.57 17.46
N LEU A 146 14.36 7.58 17.03
CA LEU A 146 14.86 7.67 15.66
C LEU A 146 15.81 6.51 15.34
N GLN A 147 16.66 6.10 16.29
CA GLN A 147 17.52 4.93 16.15
C GLN A 147 16.70 3.64 16.01
N LYS A 148 15.71 3.41 16.89
CA LYS A 148 14.79 2.25 16.78
C LYS A 148 14.03 2.23 15.44
N LEU A 149 13.60 3.39 14.97
CA LEU A 149 12.93 3.55 13.68
C LEU A 149 13.84 3.21 12.51
N GLN A 150 15.09 3.70 12.51
CA GLN A 150 16.09 3.32 11.50
C GLN A 150 16.38 1.82 11.53
N GLU A 151 16.53 1.22 12.70
CA GLU A 151 16.74 -0.23 12.86
C GLU A 151 15.55 -1.05 12.33
N ALA A 152 14.32 -0.68 12.65
CA ALA A 152 13.12 -1.34 12.14
C ALA A 152 12.98 -1.22 10.60
N ILE A 153 13.34 -0.06 10.02
CA ILE A 153 13.39 0.11 8.56
C ILE A 153 14.49 -0.80 7.97
N LEU A 154 15.70 -0.82 8.54
CA LEU A 154 16.81 -1.66 8.08
C LEU A 154 16.50 -3.17 8.17
N LYS A 155 15.75 -3.60 9.17
CA LYS A 155 15.36 -5.00 9.39
C LYS A 155 14.20 -5.45 8.50
N THR A 156 13.23 -4.58 8.22
CA THR A 156 12.04 -4.94 7.43
C THR A 156 12.18 -4.64 5.93
N GLN A 157 12.98 -3.64 5.54
CA GLN A 157 13.05 -3.15 4.16
C GLN A 157 14.34 -3.56 3.44
N LYS A 158 14.26 -3.69 2.11
CA LYS A 158 15.40 -4.07 1.26
C LYS A 158 16.11 -2.86 0.66
N ASN A 159 17.44 -2.95 0.55
CA ASN A 159 18.32 -1.94 -0.04
C ASN A 159 18.08 -0.52 0.50
N VAL A 160 17.89 -0.40 1.82
CA VAL A 160 17.63 0.86 2.50
C VAL A 160 18.79 1.85 2.29
N LYS A 161 18.44 3.10 1.98
CA LYS A 161 19.36 4.23 2.01
C LYS A 161 18.77 5.27 2.94
N ILE A 162 19.32 5.39 4.15
CA ILE A 162 19.00 6.52 5.04
C ILE A 162 19.53 7.78 4.35
N GLY A 163 18.64 8.74 4.09
CA GLY A 163 18.94 9.93 3.31
C GLY A 163 19.21 11.15 4.18
N VAL A 164 18.18 11.59 4.90
CA VAL A 164 18.20 12.83 5.69
C VAL A 164 17.79 12.51 7.13
N VAL A 165 18.57 12.99 8.09
CA VAL A 165 18.25 13.01 9.51
C VAL A 165 18.45 14.44 9.99
N GLU A 166 17.36 15.12 10.33
CA GLU A 166 17.34 16.53 10.71
C GLU A 166 16.63 16.69 12.06
N ASP A 167 17.25 17.43 12.98
CA ASP A 167 16.58 17.90 14.19
C ASP A 167 15.91 19.24 13.86
N THR A 168 14.58 19.29 13.95
CA THR A 168 13.78 20.46 13.58
C THR A 168 13.09 21.01 14.83
N PRO A 169 12.74 22.32 14.89
CA PRO A 169 11.98 22.87 16.02
C PRO A 169 10.59 22.25 16.19
N PHE A 170 10.15 21.39 15.26
CA PHE A 170 8.87 20.68 15.31
C PHE A 170 9.00 19.20 15.71
N GLY A 171 10.22 18.68 15.83
CA GLY A 171 10.51 17.26 16.09
C GLY A 171 11.66 16.73 15.22
N GLN A 172 12.03 15.46 15.41
CA GLN A 172 13.09 14.83 14.62
C GLN A 172 12.53 14.28 13.31
N TYR A 173 13.13 14.70 12.19
CA TYR A 173 12.76 14.30 10.85
C TYR A 173 13.73 13.24 10.30
N LEU A 174 13.18 12.16 9.75
CA LEU A 174 13.92 11.10 9.08
C LEU A 174 13.36 10.87 7.69
N GLN A 175 14.24 10.79 6.70
CA GLN A 175 13.95 10.32 5.35
C GLN A 175 14.80 9.10 5.00
N ALA A 176 14.18 8.08 4.44
CA ALA A 176 14.87 6.89 3.91
C ALA A 176 14.30 6.50 2.54
N GLU A 177 15.17 6.10 1.60
CA GLU A 177 14.74 5.43 0.37
C GLU A 177 14.82 3.92 0.53
N VAL A 178 13.80 3.21 0.03
CA VAL A 178 13.69 1.74 0.08
C VAL A 178 13.25 1.20 -1.28
N ASP A 179 13.37 -0.12 -1.49
CA ASP A 179 12.81 -0.75 -2.70
C ASP A 179 11.28 -0.90 -2.61
N GLY A 180 10.61 -0.54 -3.70
CA GLY A 180 9.17 -0.70 -3.92
C GLY A 180 8.86 -1.50 -5.19
N GLY A 181 7.57 -1.72 -5.46
CA GLY A 181 7.13 -2.61 -6.55
C GLY A 181 7.50 -2.15 -7.97
N PHE A 182 7.54 -0.83 -8.21
CA PHE A 182 7.79 -0.23 -9.53
C PHE A 182 9.07 0.62 -9.60
N GLY A 183 9.88 0.62 -8.55
CA GLY A 183 11.08 1.45 -8.42
C GLY A 183 11.51 1.63 -6.97
N ARG A 184 12.05 2.82 -6.66
CA ARG A 184 12.36 3.23 -5.28
C ARG A 184 11.16 3.94 -4.67
N ASP A 185 10.94 3.72 -3.40
CA ASP A 185 9.96 4.43 -2.59
C ASP A 185 10.70 5.26 -1.53
N VAL A 186 10.06 6.32 -1.04
CA VAL A 186 10.57 7.19 0.01
C VAL A 186 9.69 7.04 1.24
N LEU A 187 10.33 6.83 2.38
CA LEU A 187 9.75 6.88 3.71
C LEU A 187 10.16 8.18 4.37
N GLU A 188 9.20 8.86 4.98
CA GLU A 188 9.40 10.10 5.73
C GLU A 188 8.70 9.97 7.07
N PHE A 189 9.38 10.36 8.14
CA PHE A 189 8.88 10.31 9.50
C PHE A 189 9.21 11.59 10.25
N LEU A 190 8.31 12.00 11.15
CA LEU A 190 8.46 13.14 12.03
C LEU A 190 8.05 12.70 13.43
N VAL A 191 9.05 12.54 14.30
CA VAL A 191 8.89 12.14 15.69
C VAL A 191 8.72 13.40 16.54
N LYS A 192 7.56 13.55 17.17
CA LYS A 192 7.20 14.69 18.02
C LYS A 192 6.62 14.21 19.34
N GLY A 193 7.49 14.10 20.36
CA GLY A 193 7.09 13.59 21.67
C GLY A 193 6.67 12.13 21.58
N ASP A 194 5.43 11.85 22.00
CA ASP A 194 4.80 10.52 21.96
C ASP A 194 4.14 10.19 20.60
N VAL A 195 4.11 11.14 19.66
CA VAL A 195 3.44 10.98 18.36
C VAL A 195 4.45 10.91 17.22
N VAL A 196 4.26 9.96 16.30
CA VAL A 196 5.00 9.91 15.02
C VAL A 196 4.05 10.06 13.84
N ALA A 197 4.22 11.15 13.10
CA ALA A 197 3.64 11.30 11.77
C ALA A 197 4.54 10.62 10.74
N TYR A 198 3.95 10.05 9.68
CA TYR A 198 4.71 9.46 8.58
C TYR A 198 4.09 9.73 7.20
N ARG A 199 4.90 9.55 6.16
CA ARG A 199 4.50 9.37 4.76
C ARG A 199 5.35 8.28 4.10
N SER A 200 4.70 7.39 3.36
CA SER A 200 5.33 6.38 2.49
C SER A 200 4.86 6.66 1.06
N VAL A 201 5.79 6.90 0.13
CA VAL A 201 5.45 7.38 -1.21
C VAL A 201 6.31 6.74 -2.30
N ALA A 202 5.68 6.21 -3.34
CA ALA A 202 6.38 5.71 -4.51
C ALA A 202 7.04 6.86 -5.29
N LYS A 203 8.36 6.80 -5.52
CA LYS A 203 9.10 7.87 -6.23
C LYS A 203 8.77 7.89 -7.73
N LYS A 204 8.25 6.79 -8.26
CA LYS A 204 7.86 6.61 -9.67
C LYS A 204 6.41 6.15 -9.74
N VAL A 205 5.57 6.95 -10.38
CA VAL A 205 4.20 6.61 -10.73
C VAL A 205 4.17 6.11 -12.17
N THR A 206 3.55 4.96 -12.41
CA THR A 206 3.33 4.42 -13.76
C THR A 206 2.02 4.97 -14.31
N TYR A 207 1.93 5.24 -15.61
CA TYR A 207 0.74 5.82 -16.23
C TYR A 207 0.33 5.07 -17.50
N VAL A 208 -0.98 4.86 -17.68
CA VAL A 208 -1.55 4.32 -18.92
C VAL A 208 -1.78 5.45 -19.92
N TYR A 209 -1.15 5.35 -21.09
CA TYR A 209 -1.38 6.24 -22.22
C TYR A 209 -2.51 5.70 -23.12
N PRO A 210 -3.38 6.52 -23.72
CA PRO A 210 -3.46 7.99 -23.66
C PRO A 210 -4.21 8.55 -22.44
N PHE A 211 -4.85 7.71 -21.62
CA PHE A 211 -5.83 8.14 -20.62
C PHE A 211 -5.26 8.89 -19.40
N THR A 212 -3.93 8.92 -19.23
CA THR A 212 -3.24 9.54 -18.07
C THR A 212 -3.69 9.00 -16.71
N THR A 213 -4.25 7.79 -16.69
CA THR A 213 -4.60 7.08 -15.46
C THR A 213 -3.33 6.59 -14.78
N ALA A 214 -3.13 6.98 -13.53
CA ALA A 214 -2.02 6.51 -12.72
C ALA A 214 -2.27 5.05 -12.29
N LEU A 215 -1.25 4.21 -12.41
CA LEU A 215 -1.20 2.86 -11.86
C LEU A 215 -0.35 2.87 -10.58
N GLY A 216 -0.96 2.36 -9.52
CA GLY A 216 -0.38 2.15 -8.21
C GLY A 216 -1.51 1.90 -7.22
N ASP A 217 -1.27 1.06 -6.22
CA ASP A 217 -2.11 1.00 -5.04
C ASP A 217 -1.35 1.57 -3.83
N SER A 218 -2.13 2.07 -2.87
CA SER A 218 -1.61 2.40 -1.54
C SER A 218 -1.26 1.13 -0.76
N LYS A 219 -1.86 -0.02 -1.10
CA LYS A 219 -1.73 -1.30 -0.37
C LYS A 219 -0.28 -1.71 -0.15
N GLY A 220 0.57 -1.65 -1.17
CA GLY A 220 2.00 -1.95 -0.99
C GLY A 220 2.72 -1.01 0.01
N GLN A 221 2.29 0.25 0.10
CA GLN A 221 2.79 1.23 1.07
C GLN A 221 2.19 0.99 2.47
N GLU A 222 0.90 0.63 2.55
CA GLU A 222 0.20 0.30 3.80
C GLU A 222 0.77 -0.98 4.44
N GLU A 223 0.97 -2.04 3.66
CA GLU A 223 1.56 -3.30 4.12
C GLU A 223 3.00 -3.10 4.58
N ARG A 224 3.80 -2.32 3.84
CA ARG A 224 5.14 -1.91 4.30
C ARG A 224 5.07 -1.24 5.66
N MET A 225 4.18 -0.26 5.82
CA MET A 225 4.09 0.49 7.06
C MET A 225 3.61 -0.40 8.21
N LYS A 226 2.66 -1.32 7.96
CA LYS A 226 2.24 -2.34 8.93
C LYS A 226 3.41 -3.22 9.39
N GLN A 227 4.33 -3.61 8.50
CA GLN A 227 5.55 -4.36 8.87
C GLN A 227 6.48 -3.53 9.77
N ILE A 228 6.72 -2.26 9.43
CA ILE A 228 7.57 -1.36 10.23
C ILE A 228 6.96 -1.13 11.62
N ILE A 229 5.65 -0.87 11.69
CA ILE A 229 4.91 -0.68 12.95
C ILE A 229 4.95 -1.95 13.81
N ALA A 230 4.76 -3.13 13.20
CA ALA A 230 4.78 -4.41 13.91
C ALA A 230 6.17 -4.72 14.50
N GLU A 231 7.24 -4.37 13.80
CA GLU A 231 8.61 -4.49 14.32
C GLU A 231 8.89 -3.49 15.47
N LEU A 232 8.34 -2.28 15.39
CA LEU A 232 8.50 -1.26 16.43
C LEU A 232 7.65 -1.51 17.69
N GLY A 233 6.57 -2.29 17.57
CA GLY A 233 5.58 -2.46 18.65
C GLY A 233 4.83 -1.17 19.01
N TRP A 234 4.77 -0.20 18.10
CA TRP A 234 4.06 1.06 18.32
C TRP A 234 2.56 0.91 18.02
N TYR A 235 1.72 1.68 18.71
CA TYR A 235 0.27 1.61 18.51
C TYR A 235 -0.14 2.52 17.35
N ALA A 236 -0.77 1.93 16.33
CA ALA A 236 -1.42 2.65 15.25
C ALA A 236 -2.94 2.51 15.41
N PRO A 237 -3.68 3.59 15.72
CA PRO A 237 -5.14 3.54 15.69
C PRO A 237 -5.61 3.15 14.28
N SER A 238 -6.61 2.26 14.17
CA SER A 238 -7.32 1.98 12.92
C SER A 238 -8.83 2.14 13.14
N PHE A 239 -9.58 2.41 12.06
CA PHE A 239 -11.04 2.45 12.14
C PHE A 239 -11.62 1.08 12.53
N ASP A 240 -11.01 -0.01 12.06
CA ASP A 240 -11.40 -1.39 12.38
C ASP A 240 -11.20 -1.77 13.87
N SER A 241 -10.48 -0.96 14.65
CA SER A 241 -10.23 -1.18 16.08
C SER A 241 -11.08 -0.31 17.00
N MET A 242 -12.16 0.29 16.50
CA MET A 242 -13.06 1.20 17.24
C MET A 242 -14.47 0.62 17.47
N GLU A 243 -14.64 -0.71 17.36
CA GLU A 243 -15.86 -1.45 17.72
C GLU A 243 -15.84 -1.96 19.17
#